data_AF-A0A7C6TC04-F1
#
_entry.id   AF-A0A7C6TC04-F1
#
_cell.length_a   1.000
_cell.length_b   1.000
_cell.length_c   1.000
_cell.angle_alpha   90.00
_cell.angle_beta   90.00
_cell.angle_gamma   90.00
#
_symmetry.space_group_name_H-M   'P 1'
#
loop_
_entity.id
_entity.type
_entity.pdbx_description
1 polymer ?
#
loop_
_entity_poly.entity_id
_entity_poly.type
_entity_poly.pdbx_seq_one_letter_code
_entity_poly.pdbx_strand_id
1 'polypeptide(L)'
;EGGSYLRFDGTGTYLELPREALPRRGAFTLELEVRPATDRDQCLLTTRTVGHQNGLGLSIVGGKLHATFRAEDWSTVSCPTELSVPAGAWSTIRVRHDFEKLTIAVNGRDESFPVTMPAYNIGFTLIGEGWKGAWFAGDLRHLRIAHHAE
;
A
#
# COMPACT_ATOMS: atom_id res chain seq x y z
N GLU A 1 -2.95 -10.25 23.34
CA GLU A 1 -1.58 -9.95 22.87
C GLU A 1 -0.83 -11.26 22.64
N GLY A 2 0.09 -11.30 21.67
CA GLY A 2 0.88 -12.48 21.31
C GLY A 2 0.59 -12.98 19.89
N GLY A 3 1.28 -12.43 18.90
CA GLY A 3 1.22 -12.89 17.50
C GLY A 3 2.49 -12.47 16.77
N SER A 4 2.94 -13.30 15.83
CA SER A 4 4.12 -12.99 15.01
C SER A 4 3.85 -11.79 14.11
N TYR A 5 4.83 -10.89 14.02
CA TYR A 5 4.82 -9.74 13.13
C TYR A 5 6.21 -9.53 12.53
N LEU A 6 6.26 -8.89 11.38
CA LEU A 6 7.48 -8.35 10.79
C LEU A 6 7.75 -6.98 11.40
N ARG A 7 9.02 -6.66 11.65
CA ARG A 7 9.46 -5.34 12.14
C ARG A 7 10.33 -4.65 11.10
N PHE A 8 10.04 -3.39 10.85
CA PHE A 8 10.77 -2.50 9.96
C PHE A 8 11.39 -1.38 10.79
N ASP A 9 12.69 -1.17 10.62
CA ASP A 9 13.49 -0.23 11.42
C ASP A 9 13.42 1.22 10.93
N GLY A 10 12.83 1.48 9.76
CA GLY A 10 12.84 2.78 9.13
C GLY A 10 14.15 3.14 8.42
N THR A 11 15.06 2.18 8.25
CA THR A 11 16.40 2.41 7.69
C THR A 11 16.90 1.22 6.86
N GLY A 12 16.14 0.82 5.84
CA GLY A 12 16.62 -0.19 4.88
C GLY A 12 16.10 -1.60 5.11
N THR A 13 15.32 -1.87 6.16
CA THR A 13 14.58 -3.13 6.28
C THR A 13 13.32 -3.06 5.42
N TYR A 14 13.16 -4.01 4.49
CA TYR A 14 11.98 -4.13 3.64
C TYR A 14 11.70 -5.59 3.29
N LEU A 15 10.48 -5.84 2.81
CA LEU A 15 10.05 -7.12 2.24
C LEU A 15 9.82 -6.92 0.74
N GLU A 16 10.40 -7.80 -0.07
CA GLU A 16 10.11 -7.91 -1.49
C GLU A 16 9.23 -9.13 -1.75
N LEU A 17 8.11 -8.91 -2.45
CA LEU A 17 7.25 -9.98 -2.96
C LEU A 17 7.56 -10.23 -4.44
N PRO A 18 7.28 -11.46 -4.94
CA PRO A 18 7.41 -11.77 -6.35
C PRO A 18 6.68 -10.77 -7.26
N ARG A 19 7.20 -10.62 -8.49
CA ARG A 19 6.53 -9.86 -9.54
C ARG A 19 5.12 -10.40 -9.76
N GLU A 20 4.18 -9.50 -10.03
CA GLU A 20 2.74 -9.83 -10.16
C GLU A 20 2.08 -10.36 -8.87
N ALA A 21 2.70 -10.20 -7.69
CA ALA A 21 1.97 -10.34 -6.43
C ALA A 21 0.68 -9.48 -6.44
N LEU A 22 0.79 -8.24 -6.94
CA LEU A 22 -0.36 -7.45 -7.39
C LEU A 22 -0.46 -7.51 -8.93
N PRO A 23 -1.62 -7.90 -9.49
CA PRO A 23 -1.79 -8.11 -10.93
C PRO A 23 -1.82 -6.79 -11.70
N ARG A 24 -1.17 -6.73 -12.88
CA ARG A 24 -1.16 -5.52 -13.72
C ARG A 24 -2.54 -5.18 -14.30
N ARG A 25 -3.23 -6.20 -14.82
CA ARG A 25 -4.52 -6.08 -15.55
C ARG A 25 -5.68 -6.81 -14.84
N GLY A 26 -5.47 -7.23 -13.59
CA GLY A 26 -6.46 -7.99 -12.82
C GLY A 26 -7.02 -7.16 -11.68
N ALA A 27 -8.21 -7.55 -11.23
CA ALA A 27 -8.75 -7.09 -9.95
C ALA A 27 -7.91 -7.68 -8.81
N PHE A 28 -7.83 -6.97 -7.69
CA PHE A 28 -7.12 -7.47 -6.52
C PHE A 28 -7.70 -6.95 -5.20
N THR A 29 -7.42 -7.69 -4.13
CA THR A 29 -7.60 -7.25 -2.76
C THR A 29 -6.29 -7.44 -1.99
N LEU A 30 -5.76 -6.37 -1.43
CA LEU A 30 -4.64 -6.35 -0.48
C LEU A 30 -5.20 -6.11 0.92
N GLU A 31 -4.81 -6.95 1.88
CA GLU A 31 -5.10 -6.77 3.29
C GLU A 31 -3.83 -6.91 4.12
N LEU A 32 -3.70 -6.07 5.13
CA LEU A 32 -2.61 -6.12 6.09
C LEU A 32 -2.98 -5.34 7.36
N GLU A 33 -2.29 -5.64 8.45
CA GLU A 33 -2.32 -4.81 9.65
C GLU A 33 -0.96 -4.17 9.87
N VAL A 34 -0.95 -2.88 10.19
CA VAL A 34 0.27 -2.13 10.50
C VAL A 34 0.16 -1.41 11.82
N ARG A 35 1.30 -1.29 12.49
CA ARG A 35 1.49 -0.40 13.64
C ARG A 35 2.72 0.47 13.37
N PRO A 36 2.55 1.70 12.85
CA PRO A 36 3.67 2.61 12.65
C PRO A 36 4.33 2.95 14.00
N ALA A 37 5.66 3.01 14.04
CA ALA A 37 6.40 3.41 15.24
C ALA A 37 6.42 4.94 15.43
N THR A 38 6.20 5.68 14.35
CA THR A 38 6.30 7.15 14.29
C THR A 38 5.13 7.73 13.49
N ASP A 39 4.81 9.00 13.73
CA ASP A 39 3.76 9.77 13.04
C ASP A 39 4.26 10.48 11.76
N ARG A 40 5.57 10.43 11.48
CA ARG A 40 6.16 10.99 10.26
C ARG A 40 5.58 10.37 8.99
N ASP A 41 5.66 11.13 7.91
CA ASP A 41 5.36 10.64 6.58
C ASP A 41 6.31 9.50 6.17
N GLN A 42 5.74 8.43 5.63
CA GLN A 42 6.48 7.21 5.29
C GLN A 42 5.76 6.39 4.21
N CYS A 43 6.55 5.78 3.33
CA CYS A 43 6.09 4.83 2.33
C CYS A 43 5.88 3.47 3.00
N LEU A 44 4.66 2.93 2.89
CA LEU A 44 4.31 1.61 3.40
C LEU A 44 4.50 0.54 2.33
N LEU A 45 4.02 0.79 1.12
CA LEU A 45 4.08 -0.15 0.01
C LEU A 45 4.28 0.59 -1.30
N THR A 46 5.08 0.02 -2.19
CA THR A 46 5.16 0.46 -3.58
C THR A 46 5.29 -0.72 -4.51
N THR A 47 4.51 -0.73 -5.58
CA THR A 47 4.76 -1.62 -6.72
C THR A 47 5.64 -0.87 -7.71
N ARG A 48 6.82 -1.39 -8.05
CA ARG A 48 7.79 -0.64 -8.89
C ARG A 48 8.71 -1.51 -9.72
N THR A 49 9.33 -0.86 -10.71
CA THR A 49 10.60 -1.28 -11.33
C THR A 49 11.66 -0.23 -11.03
N VAL A 50 12.88 -0.39 -11.56
CA VAL A 50 13.93 0.62 -11.43
C VAL A 50 13.38 1.99 -11.87
N GLY A 51 13.49 3.00 -11.01
CA GLY A 51 13.08 4.38 -11.27
C GLY A 51 11.59 4.74 -11.29
N HIS A 52 10.65 3.78 -11.34
CA HIS A 52 9.22 4.09 -11.56
C HIS A 52 8.26 3.22 -10.74
N GLN A 53 7.21 3.86 -10.20
CA GLN A 53 6.04 3.17 -9.64
C GLN A 53 5.20 2.57 -10.79
N ASN A 54 4.63 1.39 -10.56
CA ASN A 54 3.87 0.57 -11.50
C ASN A 54 2.58 0.07 -10.82
N GLY A 55 1.48 0.81 -10.89
CA GLY A 55 0.25 0.48 -10.16
C GLY A 55 0.24 1.07 -8.75
N LEU A 56 -0.13 0.26 -7.75
CA LEU A 56 -0.40 0.72 -6.38
C LEU A 56 0.86 1.22 -5.65
N GLY A 57 0.71 2.35 -4.97
CA GLY A 57 1.58 2.82 -3.90
C GLY A 57 0.74 3.22 -2.69
N LEU A 58 1.25 2.99 -1.49
CA LEU A 58 0.63 3.35 -0.22
C LEU A 58 1.66 4.08 0.65
N SER A 59 1.26 5.25 1.14
CA SER A 59 2.03 6.05 2.09
C SER A 59 1.14 6.45 3.26
N ILE A 60 1.76 6.68 4.41
CA ILE A 60 1.14 7.38 5.53
C ILE A 60 1.60 8.82 5.42
N VAL A 61 0.66 9.76 5.32
CA VAL A 61 0.92 11.20 5.16
C VAL A 61 0.06 11.95 6.18
N GLY A 62 0.68 12.71 7.07
CA GLY A 62 -0.03 13.42 8.15
C GLY A 62 -0.88 12.48 9.01
N GLY A 63 -0.40 11.25 9.26
CA GLY A 63 -1.12 10.23 10.02
C GLY A 63 -2.33 9.62 9.32
N LYS A 64 -2.51 9.84 8.01
CA LYS A 64 -3.60 9.28 7.20
C LYS A 64 -3.06 8.41 6.07
N LEU A 65 -3.85 7.44 5.62
CA LEU A 65 -3.48 6.62 4.48
C LEU A 65 -3.65 7.41 3.17
N HIS A 66 -2.62 7.39 2.33
CA HIS A 66 -2.64 8.00 1.01
C HIS A 66 -2.24 6.93 -0.01
N ALA A 67 -3.13 6.63 -0.96
CA ALA A 67 -2.80 5.76 -2.08
C ALA A 67 -2.47 6.56 -3.34
N THR A 68 -1.60 6.00 -4.16
CA THR A 68 -1.38 6.43 -5.53
C THR A 68 -1.51 5.23 -6.47
N PHE A 69 -1.93 5.47 -7.70
CA PHE A 69 -1.98 4.43 -8.72
C PHE A 69 -1.38 4.94 -10.02
N ARG A 70 -0.26 4.36 -10.46
CA ARG A 70 0.35 4.68 -11.76
C ARG A 70 -0.31 3.82 -12.85
N ALA A 71 -1.05 4.46 -13.73
CA ALA A 71 -1.84 3.82 -14.78
C ALA A 71 -1.05 3.62 -16.08
N GLU A 72 -1.58 2.75 -16.95
CA GLU A 72 -1.05 2.40 -18.28
C GLU A 72 -0.74 3.59 -19.18
N ASP A 73 -1.52 4.67 -19.09
CA ASP A 73 -1.33 5.91 -19.84
C ASP A 73 -0.26 6.85 -19.25
N TRP A 74 0.52 6.36 -18.28
CA TRP A 74 1.51 7.12 -17.51
C TRP A 74 0.93 8.19 -16.59
N SER A 75 -0.39 8.28 -16.44
CA SER A 75 -0.98 9.14 -15.42
C SER A 75 -0.79 8.53 -14.03
N THR A 76 -0.74 9.40 -13.02
CA THR A 76 -0.81 8.97 -11.62
C THR A 76 -2.13 9.45 -11.04
N VAL A 77 -2.99 8.52 -10.63
CA VAL A 77 -4.17 8.84 -9.84
C VAL A 77 -3.74 8.99 -8.38
N SER A 78 -4.06 10.13 -7.78
CA SER A 78 -3.84 10.39 -6.35
C SER A 78 -5.14 10.18 -5.58
N CYS A 79 -5.08 9.38 -4.51
CA CYS A 79 -6.23 9.00 -3.70
C CYS A 79 -5.99 9.40 -2.23
N PRO A 80 -5.98 10.71 -1.90
CA PRO A 80 -5.81 11.16 -0.52
C PRO A 80 -7.07 10.79 0.28
N THR A 81 -6.90 10.12 1.42
CA THR A 81 -8.02 9.73 2.29
C THR A 81 -7.99 10.49 3.59
N GLU A 82 -9.14 10.54 4.29
CA GLU A 82 -9.24 11.01 5.67
C GLU A 82 -9.07 9.86 6.68
N LEU A 83 -8.67 8.67 6.22
CA LEU A 83 -8.58 7.45 7.02
C LEU A 83 -7.30 7.43 7.86
N SER A 84 -7.46 7.52 9.18
CA SER A 84 -6.34 7.63 10.12
C SER A 84 -5.58 6.31 10.31
N VAL A 85 -4.25 6.39 10.29
CA VAL A 85 -3.30 5.31 10.63
C VAL A 85 -2.41 5.83 11.77
N PRO A 86 -2.89 5.80 13.03
CA PRO A 86 -2.16 6.36 14.16
C PRO A 86 -0.88 5.59 14.47
N ALA A 87 0.18 6.33 14.83
CA ALA A 87 1.40 5.74 15.37
C ALA A 87 1.13 5.03 16.71
N GLY A 88 1.85 3.94 16.97
CA GLY A 88 1.77 3.15 18.19
C GLY A 88 0.54 2.23 18.29
N ALA A 89 -0.42 2.31 17.37
CA ALA A 89 -1.62 1.48 17.36
C ALA A 89 -1.75 0.65 16.08
N TRP A 90 -2.31 -0.56 16.21
CA TRP A 90 -2.62 -1.41 15.06
C TRP A 90 -3.77 -0.79 14.26
N SER A 91 -3.59 -0.75 12.94
CA SER A 91 -4.61 -0.38 11.98
C SER A 91 -4.77 -1.49 10.94
N THR A 92 -6.00 -1.94 10.72
CA THR A 92 -6.33 -2.87 9.64
C THR A 92 -6.54 -2.08 8.37
N ILE A 93 -5.72 -2.35 7.35
CA ILE A 93 -5.79 -1.71 6.03
C ILE A 93 -6.27 -2.75 5.01
N ARG A 94 -7.24 -2.35 4.19
CA ARG A 94 -7.70 -3.11 3.03
C ARG A 94 -7.74 -2.21 1.80
N VAL A 95 -7.22 -2.69 0.69
CA VAL A 95 -7.25 -1.98 -0.61
C VAL A 95 -7.80 -2.94 -1.65
N ARG A 96 -8.89 -2.55 -2.31
CA ARG A 96 -9.59 -3.34 -3.34
C ARG A 96 -9.61 -2.56 -4.65
N HIS A 97 -9.24 -3.20 -5.75
CA HIS A 97 -9.34 -2.65 -7.10
C HIS A 97 -10.22 -3.55 -7.96
N ASP A 98 -11.32 -3.03 -8.49
CA ASP A 98 -12.36 -3.78 -9.22
C ASP A 98 -12.57 -3.32 -10.67
N PHE A 99 -11.50 -2.82 -11.32
CA PHE A 99 -11.48 -2.22 -12.66
C PHE A 99 -12.19 -0.88 -12.81
N GLU A 100 -13.02 -0.47 -11.86
CA GLU A 100 -13.70 0.83 -11.90
C GLU A 100 -13.09 1.79 -10.87
N LYS A 101 -12.78 1.27 -9.69
CA LYS A 101 -12.34 2.08 -8.56
C LYS A 101 -11.33 1.36 -7.68
N LEU A 102 -10.56 2.17 -6.97
CA LEU A 102 -9.76 1.75 -5.83
C LEU A 102 -10.54 2.11 -4.56
N THR A 103 -10.97 1.10 -3.81
CA THR A 103 -11.59 1.26 -2.49
C THR A 103 -10.55 1.00 -1.42
N ILE A 104 -10.36 1.98 -0.55
CA ILE A 104 -9.36 1.98 0.52
C ILE A 104 -10.12 1.98 1.83
N ALA A 105 -9.85 1.03 2.71
CA ALA A 105 -10.44 0.96 4.03
C ALA A 105 -9.39 0.91 5.13
N VAL A 106 -9.61 1.66 6.20
CA VAL A 106 -8.83 1.59 7.45
C VAL A 106 -9.78 1.44 8.61
N ASN A 107 -9.57 0.40 9.43
CA ASN A 107 -10.37 0.11 10.64
C ASN A 107 -11.89 0.11 10.35
N GLY A 108 -12.30 -0.46 9.21
CA GLY A 108 -13.70 -0.63 8.81
C GLY A 108 -14.37 0.61 8.19
N ARG A 109 -13.67 1.74 8.05
CA ARG A 109 -14.13 2.92 7.30
C ARG A 109 -13.47 2.93 5.94
N ASP A 110 -14.22 3.22 4.88
CA ASP A 110 -13.70 3.23 3.52
C ASP A 110 -13.96 4.52 2.74
N GLU A 111 -13.10 4.75 1.75
CA GLU A 111 -13.21 5.78 0.73
C GLU A 111 -12.88 5.16 -0.63
N SER A 112 -13.50 5.66 -1.71
CA SER A 112 -13.34 5.10 -3.06
C SER A 112 -12.98 6.17 -4.08
N PHE A 113 -12.07 5.83 -5.00
CA PHE A 113 -11.55 6.72 -6.02
C PHE A 113 -11.63 6.06 -7.40
N PRO A 114 -11.99 6.79 -8.46
CA PRO A 114 -12.02 6.22 -9.81
C PRO A 114 -10.61 5.83 -10.25
N VAL A 115 -10.41 4.55 -10.52
CA VAL A 115 -9.16 3.98 -11.05
C VAL A 115 -9.58 2.94 -12.08
N THR A 116 -9.80 3.41 -13.31
CA THR A 116 -10.39 2.61 -14.39
C THR A 116 -9.35 1.96 -15.29
N MET A 117 -8.10 2.39 -15.19
CA MET A 117 -7.01 1.88 -16.03
C MET A 117 -6.19 0.80 -15.32
N PRO A 118 -5.63 -0.15 -16.08
CA PRO A 118 -4.63 -1.08 -15.58
C PRO A 118 -3.38 -0.37 -15.05
N ALA A 119 -2.59 -1.08 -14.24
CA ALA A 119 -1.30 -0.60 -13.80
C ALA A 119 -0.34 -0.38 -15.00
N TYR A 120 0.54 0.61 -14.86
CA TYR A 120 1.51 0.99 -15.87
C TYR A 120 2.33 -0.19 -16.40
N ASN A 121 2.88 -1.01 -15.50
CA ASN A 121 3.67 -2.18 -15.86
C ASN A 121 3.61 -3.23 -14.75
N ILE A 122 4.27 -4.38 -14.97
CA ILE A 122 4.54 -5.37 -13.94
C ILE A 122 5.70 -4.87 -13.07
N GLY A 123 5.51 -4.82 -11.75
CA GLY A 123 6.55 -4.44 -10.78
C GLY A 123 6.74 -5.46 -9.67
N PHE A 124 7.82 -5.29 -8.92
CA PHE A 124 8.00 -5.90 -7.60
C PHE A 124 7.10 -5.17 -6.62
N THR A 125 6.45 -5.90 -5.71
CA THR A 125 5.74 -5.27 -4.60
C THR A 125 6.67 -5.23 -3.41
N LEU A 126 7.05 -4.01 -3.02
CA LEU A 126 7.96 -3.75 -1.92
C LEU A 126 7.16 -3.19 -0.75
N ILE A 127 7.37 -3.75 0.44
CA ILE A 127 6.74 -3.31 1.68
C ILE A 127 7.82 -2.78 2.60
N GLY A 128 7.64 -1.56 3.09
CA GLY A 128 8.58 -0.84 3.93
C GLY A 128 9.75 -0.19 3.20
N GLU A 129 9.86 -0.35 1.88
CA GLU A 129 10.89 0.31 1.08
C GLU A 129 10.73 1.82 1.10
N GLY A 130 11.85 2.52 1.30
CA GLY A 130 11.92 3.96 1.33
C GLY A 130 11.91 4.56 -0.07
N TRP A 131 10.76 4.54 -0.73
CA TRP A 131 10.56 5.29 -1.96
C TRP A 131 10.95 6.77 -1.73
N LYS A 132 12.03 7.21 -2.39
CA LYS A 132 12.66 8.54 -2.18
C LYS A 132 13.15 8.82 -0.75
N GLY A 133 13.51 7.77 0.00
CA GLY A 133 14.08 7.87 1.35
C GLY A 133 13.07 7.80 2.50
N ALA A 134 11.77 7.71 2.21
CA ALA A 134 10.71 7.67 3.23
C ALA A 134 10.41 6.25 3.71
N TRP A 135 11.37 5.56 4.34
CA TRP A 135 11.23 4.16 4.79
C TRP A 135 10.14 4.00 5.85
N PHE A 136 9.45 2.85 5.87
CA PHE A 136 8.50 2.52 6.94
C PHE A 136 9.23 2.13 8.21
N ALA A 137 8.83 2.71 9.35
CA ALA A 137 9.23 2.26 10.67
C ALA A 137 7.98 1.76 11.42
N GLY A 138 7.98 0.49 11.82
CA GLY A 138 6.83 -0.09 12.50
C GLY A 138 6.76 -1.60 12.39
N ASP A 139 5.60 -2.13 12.76
CA ASP A 139 5.32 -3.55 12.70
C ASP A 139 4.23 -3.85 11.66
N LEU A 140 4.27 -5.04 11.06
CA LEU A 140 3.27 -5.52 10.09
C LEU A 140 2.90 -6.97 10.37
N ARG A 141 1.61 -7.31 10.22
CA ARG A 141 1.12 -8.70 10.29
C ARG A 141 -0.09 -8.91 9.38
N HIS A 142 -0.52 -10.15 9.26
CA HIS A 142 -1.73 -10.56 8.52
C HIS A 142 -1.75 -10.07 7.05
N LEU A 143 -0.59 -10.06 6.38
CA LEU A 143 -0.50 -9.75 4.95
C LEU A 143 -1.22 -10.83 4.14
N ARG A 144 -2.15 -10.40 3.30
CA ARG A 144 -2.88 -11.23 2.35
C ARG A 144 -3.08 -10.48 1.05
N ILE A 145 -2.86 -11.18 -0.07
CA ILE A 145 -3.15 -10.66 -1.40
C ILE A 145 -4.01 -11.68 -2.13
N ALA A 146 -5.11 -11.23 -2.71
CA ALA A 146 -6.03 -12.01 -3.53
C ALA A 146 -6.13 -11.40 -4.93
N HIS A 147 -6.18 -12.24 -5.96
CA HIS A 147 -6.29 -11.84 -7.37
C HIS A 147 -7.75 -11.77 -7.82
N HIS A 148 -8.58 -11.19 -6.96
CA HIS A 148 -9.98 -10.87 -7.22
C HIS A 148 -10.40 -9.74 -6.26
N ALA A 149 -11.45 -9.00 -6.63
CA ALA A 149 -11.98 -7.91 -5.81
C ALA A 149 -13.15 -8.41 -4.95
N GLU A 150 -12.84 -9.04 -3.83
CA GLU A 150 -13.79 -9.30 -2.74
C GLU A 150 -13.89 -8.14 -1.77
#